data_AF-A0A9X9A1V2-F1
#
_entry.id   AF-A0A9X9A1V2-F1
#
_cell.length_a   1.000
_cell.length_b   1.000
_cell.length_c   1.000
_cell.angle_alpha   90.00
_cell.angle_beta   90.00
_cell.angle_gamma   90.00
#
_symmetry.space_group_name_H-M   'P 1'
#
loop_
_entity.id
_entity.type
_entity.pdbx_description
1 polymer ?
#
loop_
_entity_poly.entity_id
_entity_poly.type
_entity_poly.pdbx_seq_one_letter_code
_entity_poly.pdbx_strand_id
1 'polypeptide(L)'
;ICMDKNISKKILRYEGVETPDWIELTKMEDLNLDELDKLGFPLVVKPNSGGSSVGVKIVYNKNELISMLETVFEWDSEVVIEKYIKGDEITCSILDGKQLPIVSIRHAAEFFDYNAKYDDTSTVEEVIELPAEIKERVNKASLACYKALKCSVYARVDMMVKDGIPYVMEINTLPGMTQSSLLPKSAEAAGISYSKLLDMIIETSLKVRNEEGF
;
A
#
# COMPACT_ATOMS: atom_id res chain seq x y z
N ILE A 1 3.42 -7.01 -12.73
CA ILE A 1 3.90 -5.66 -12.34
C ILE A 1 3.44 -5.35 -10.93
N CYS A 2 2.20 -4.89 -10.69
CA CYS A 2 1.76 -4.45 -9.35
C CYS A 2 1.92 -5.48 -8.21
N MET A 3 1.80 -6.77 -8.52
CA MET A 3 1.98 -7.85 -7.53
C MET A 3 3.45 -8.02 -7.09
N ASP A 4 4.39 -7.66 -7.95
CA ASP A 4 5.83 -7.70 -7.67
C ASP A 4 6.22 -6.34 -7.06
N LYS A 5 6.47 -6.33 -5.74
CA LYS A 5 6.72 -5.10 -4.99
C LYS A 5 8.01 -4.44 -5.44
N ASN A 6 9.07 -5.21 -5.65
CA ASN A 6 10.35 -4.72 -6.10
C ASN A 6 10.27 -4.04 -7.47
N ILE A 7 9.73 -4.71 -8.49
CA ILE A 7 9.55 -4.14 -9.83
C ILE A 7 8.66 -2.90 -9.78
N SER A 8 7.54 -2.97 -9.04
CA SER A 8 6.64 -1.83 -8.91
C SER A 8 7.36 -0.62 -8.32
N LYS A 9 8.12 -0.80 -7.24
CA LYS A 9 8.89 0.27 -6.60
C LYS A 9 9.98 0.84 -7.50
N LYS A 10 10.67 0.01 -8.30
CA LYS A 10 11.64 0.49 -9.30
C LYS A 10 10.99 1.45 -10.29
N ILE A 11 9.80 1.11 -10.80
CA ILE A 11 9.04 1.97 -11.73
C ILE A 11 8.58 3.24 -11.03
N LEU A 12 8.02 3.15 -9.82
CA LEU A 12 7.58 4.31 -9.06
C LEU A 12 8.74 5.28 -8.75
N ARG A 13 9.89 4.74 -8.34
CA ARG A 13 11.10 5.52 -8.06
C ARG A 13 11.60 6.24 -9.31
N TYR A 14 11.57 5.57 -10.47
CA TYR A 14 11.91 6.18 -11.76
C TYR A 14 11.00 7.37 -12.10
N GLU A 15 9.71 7.26 -11.83
CA GLU A 15 8.72 8.34 -12.02
C GLU A 15 8.80 9.46 -10.95
N GLY A 16 9.74 9.37 -10.01
CA GLY A 16 9.89 10.32 -8.92
C GLY A 16 8.77 10.25 -7.88
N VAL A 17 8.05 9.13 -7.80
CA VAL A 17 7.08 8.86 -6.73
C VAL A 17 7.82 8.40 -5.48
N GLU A 18 7.51 9.03 -4.36
CA GLU A 18 8.05 8.67 -3.06
C GLU A 18 7.58 7.27 -2.64
N THR A 19 8.53 6.40 -2.34
CA THR A 19 8.33 5.04 -1.82
C THR A 19 9.50 4.75 -0.89
N PRO A 20 9.32 3.99 0.21
CA PRO A 20 10.41 3.74 1.15
C PRO A 20 11.61 3.13 0.47
N ASP A 21 12.81 3.55 0.86
CA ASP A 21 14.03 2.87 0.45
C ASP A 21 13.99 1.40 0.84
N TRP A 22 14.52 0.55 -0.03
CA TRP A 22 14.45 -0.89 0.14
C TRP A 22 15.69 -1.59 -0.40
N ILE A 23 15.87 -2.83 0.06
CA ILE A 23 16.77 -3.82 -0.51
C ILE A 23 15.89 -4.97 -1.04
N GLU A 24 16.17 -5.42 -2.26
CA GLU A 24 15.66 -6.69 -2.79
C GLU A 24 16.63 -7.81 -2.42
N LEU A 25 16.13 -8.99 -2.06
CA LEU A 25 16.97 -10.14 -1.74
C LEU A 25 16.28 -11.42 -2.19
N THR A 26 17.01 -12.28 -2.91
CA THR A 26 16.56 -13.65 -3.19
C THR A 26 17.12 -14.64 -2.18
N LYS A 27 16.46 -15.80 -2.02
CA LYS A 27 16.88 -16.86 -1.08
C LYS A 27 18.31 -17.38 -1.29
N MET A 28 18.87 -17.18 -2.48
CA MET A 28 20.19 -17.69 -2.87
C MET A 28 21.31 -16.64 -2.73
N GLU A 29 20.97 -15.41 -2.39
CA GLU A 29 21.90 -14.29 -2.28
C GLU A 29 22.29 -14.00 -0.83
N ASP A 30 23.50 -13.48 -0.65
CA ASP A 30 23.96 -12.98 0.63
C ASP A 30 23.51 -11.53 0.84
N LEU A 31 22.99 -11.23 2.03
CA LEU A 31 22.60 -9.87 2.39
C LEU A 31 23.83 -8.94 2.51
N ASN A 32 23.87 -7.88 1.71
CA ASN A 32 24.91 -6.86 1.80
C ASN A 32 24.73 -6.00 3.07
N LEU A 33 25.67 -6.14 4.01
CA LEU A 33 25.61 -5.44 5.30
C LEU A 33 25.80 -3.92 5.18
N ASP A 34 26.59 -3.45 4.21
CA ASP A 34 26.81 -2.00 4.02
C ASP A 34 25.54 -1.30 3.51
N GLU A 35 24.74 -1.98 2.68
CA GLU A 35 23.43 -1.47 2.24
C GLU A 35 22.42 -1.51 3.38
N LEU A 36 22.41 -2.58 4.16
CA LEU A 36 21.55 -2.72 5.33
C LEU A 36 21.79 -1.60 6.35
N ASP A 37 23.06 -1.29 6.64
CA ASP A 37 23.44 -0.26 7.59
C ASP A 37 23.03 1.15 7.13
N LYS A 38 23.06 1.42 5.82
CA LYS A 38 22.53 2.67 5.24
C LYS A 38 21.02 2.81 5.39
N LEU A 39 20.31 1.69 5.30
CA LEU A 39 18.85 1.67 5.38
C LEU A 39 18.38 1.96 6.81
N GLY A 40 19.06 1.33 7.78
CA GLY A 40 18.91 1.57 9.22
C GLY A 40 17.60 1.01 9.80
N PHE A 41 17.61 0.66 11.08
CA PHE A 41 16.43 0.13 11.78
C PHE A 41 15.49 1.23 12.30
N PRO A 42 14.18 0.93 12.48
CA PRO A 42 13.52 -0.35 12.20
C PRO A 42 13.21 -0.58 10.71
N LEU A 43 13.01 -1.84 10.35
CA LEU A 43 12.77 -2.31 8.99
C LEU A 43 11.45 -3.06 8.89
N VAL A 44 10.87 -3.12 7.69
CA VAL A 44 9.71 -3.95 7.36
C VAL A 44 10.14 -5.01 6.36
N VAL A 45 9.94 -6.28 6.70
CA VAL A 45 10.24 -7.41 5.80
C VAL A 45 8.94 -7.86 5.14
N LYS A 46 8.94 -7.99 3.82
CA LYS A 46 7.76 -8.37 3.02
C LYS A 46 8.12 -9.43 1.97
N PRO A 47 7.28 -10.44 1.71
CA PRO A 47 7.42 -11.24 0.49
C PRO A 47 7.26 -10.36 -0.75
N ASN A 48 8.05 -10.60 -1.81
CA ASN A 48 8.03 -9.77 -3.01
C ASN A 48 6.69 -9.89 -3.77
N SER A 49 6.14 -11.09 -3.88
CA SER A 49 4.92 -11.41 -4.64
C SER A 49 3.66 -11.53 -3.78
N GLY A 50 3.72 -11.14 -2.49
CA GLY A 50 2.65 -11.39 -1.52
C GLY A 50 1.50 -10.38 -1.54
N GLY A 51 0.35 -10.83 -1.01
CA GLY A 51 -0.84 -10.01 -0.71
C GLY A 51 -1.38 -10.24 0.70
N SER A 52 -2.36 -9.44 1.13
CA SER A 52 -3.08 -9.58 2.41
C SER A 52 -2.23 -9.48 3.69
N SER A 53 -1.12 -8.73 3.64
CA SER A 53 -0.20 -8.50 4.78
C SER A 53 0.38 -9.76 5.42
N VAL A 54 0.23 -10.94 4.79
CA VAL A 54 0.80 -12.19 5.28
C VAL A 54 2.31 -12.09 5.23
N GLY A 55 2.96 -12.28 6.38
CA GLY A 55 4.42 -12.22 6.49
C GLY A 55 5.02 -10.82 6.59
N VAL A 56 4.20 -9.76 6.74
CA VAL A 56 4.72 -8.40 7.00
C VAL A 56 5.00 -8.24 8.49
N LYS A 57 6.26 -8.01 8.85
CA LYS A 57 6.66 -7.67 10.24
C LYS A 57 7.65 -6.52 10.27
N ILE A 58 7.54 -5.72 11.34
CA ILE A 58 8.54 -4.74 11.72
C ILE A 58 9.62 -5.48 12.52
N VAL A 59 10.88 -5.31 12.13
CA VAL A 59 12.06 -5.82 12.82
C VAL A 59 12.92 -4.66 13.31
N TYR A 60 13.42 -4.75 14.54
CA TYR A 60 14.11 -3.66 15.23
C TYR A 60 15.62 -3.84 15.29
N ASN A 61 16.12 -5.02 14.94
CA ASN A 61 17.55 -5.34 14.94
C ASN A 61 17.88 -6.47 13.95
N LYS A 62 19.18 -6.70 13.77
CA LYS A 62 19.71 -7.69 12.82
C LYS A 62 19.27 -9.13 13.12
N ASN A 63 19.14 -9.52 14.40
CA ASN A 63 18.75 -10.89 14.75
C ASN A 63 17.29 -11.15 14.38
N GLU A 64 16.41 -10.19 14.65
CA GLU A 64 15.01 -10.24 14.22
C GLU A 64 14.88 -10.28 12.70
N LEU A 65 15.71 -9.49 11.98
CA LEU A 65 15.74 -9.53 10.52
C LEU A 65 16.09 -10.92 9.99
N ILE A 66 17.18 -11.54 10.48
CA ILE A 66 17.60 -12.88 10.02
C ILE A 66 16.49 -13.91 10.25
N SER A 67 15.89 -13.93 11.45
CA SER A 67 14.79 -14.84 11.76
C SER A 67 13.56 -14.61 10.87
N MET A 68 13.27 -13.34 10.54
CA MET A 68 12.15 -13.01 9.67
C MET A 68 12.44 -13.41 8.22
N LEU A 69 13.67 -13.24 7.72
CA LEU A 69 14.06 -13.68 6.39
C LEU A 69 13.88 -15.19 6.22
N GLU A 70 14.33 -15.99 7.19
CA GLU A 70 14.11 -17.45 7.18
C GLU A 70 12.63 -17.80 7.05
N THR A 71 11.77 -17.11 7.81
CA THR A 71 10.32 -17.33 7.78
C THR A 71 9.70 -16.91 6.45
N VAL A 72 10.04 -15.73 5.90
CA VAL A 72 9.46 -15.28 4.62
C VAL A 72 9.91 -16.17 3.46
N PHE A 73 11.14 -16.69 3.50
CA PHE A 73 11.68 -17.60 2.49
C PHE A 73 11.06 -19.02 2.48
N GLU A 74 10.14 -19.31 3.41
CA GLU A 74 9.25 -20.47 3.31
C GLU A 74 8.08 -20.23 2.36
N TRP A 75 7.70 -18.98 2.13
CA TRP A 75 6.51 -18.57 1.36
C TRP A 75 6.84 -17.97 -0.01
N ASP A 76 7.92 -17.20 -0.11
CA ASP A 76 8.37 -16.55 -1.33
C ASP A 76 9.88 -16.73 -1.51
N SER A 77 10.36 -16.85 -2.75
CA SER A 77 11.80 -16.94 -3.03
C SER A 77 12.51 -15.58 -3.05
N GLU A 78 11.75 -14.49 -3.07
CA GLU A 78 12.25 -13.12 -3.08
C GLU A 78 11.55 -12.28 -2.01
N VAL A 79 12.30 -11.37 -1.40
CA VAL A 79 11.82 -10.48 -0.35
C VAL A 79 12.21 -9.04 -0.60
N VAL A 80 11.41 -8.14 -0.05
CA VAL A 80 11.67 -6.71 0.01
C VAL A 80 11.89 -6.34 1.48
N ILE A 81 13.05 -5.76 1.78
CA ILE A 81 13.40 -5.23 3.10
C ILE A 81 13.32 -3.71 3.01
N GLU A 82 12.29 -3.12 3.61
CA GLU A 82 11.96 -1.70 3.49
C GLU A 82 12.25 -0.92 4.76
N LYS A 83 12.58 0.35 4.57
CA LYS A 83 12.70 1.29 5.69
C LYS A 83 11.33 1.50 6.31
N TYR A 84 11.24 1.36 7.63
CA TYR A 84 9.99 1.63 8.32
C TYR A 84 9.63 3.13 8.26
N ILE A 85 8.43 3.43 7.78
CA ILE A 85 7.88 4.77 7.78
C ILE A 85 6.89 4.90 8.94
N LYS A 86 7.32 5.58 10.01
CA LYS A 86 6.43 5.97 11.10
C LYS A 86 5.60 7.18 10.69
N GLY A 87 4.31 6.97 10.42
CA GLY A 87 3.40 8.00 9.92
C GLY A 87 1.95 7.54 9.94
N ASP A 88 1.05 8.37 9.41
CA ASP A 88 -0.37 8.06 9.31
C ASP A 88 -0.63 7.14 8.11
N GLU A 89 -1.30 6.01 8.33
CA GLU A 89 -1.69 5.11 7.25
C GLU A 89 -2.96 5.61 6.55
N ILE A 90 -2.88 5.69 5.22
CA ILE A 90 -4.00 6.05 4.36
C ILE A 90 -4.06 5.15 3.14
N THR A 91 -5.25 5.06 2.55
CA THR A 91 -5.45 4.40 1.27
C THR A 91 -6.23 5.30 0.32
N CYS A 92 -5.83 5.27 -0.96
CA CYS A 92 -6.41 6.05 -2.04
C CYS A 92 -6.99 5.10 -3.09
N SER A 93 -8.31 5.06 -3.17
CA SER A 93 -8.98 4.29 -4.23
C SER A 93 -9.07 5.12 -5.50
N ILE A 94 -8.87 4.47 -6.64
CA ILE A 94 -9.00 5.08 -7.98
C ILE A 94 -10.01 4.26 -8.76
N LEU A 95 -10.94 4.94 -9.43
CA LEU A 95 -11.94 4.36 -10.33
C LEU A 95 -11.93 5.16 -11.63
N ASP A 96 -11.70 4.48 -12.75
CA ASP A 96 -11.58 5.06 -14.09
C ASP A 96 -10.64 6.29 -14.15
N GLY A 97 -9.46 6.14 -13.56
CA GLY A 97 -8.45 7.21 -13.49
C GLY A 97 -8.82 8.40 -12.60
N LYS A 98 -9.88 8.32 -11.80
CA LYS A 98 -10.30 9.36 -10.86
C LYS A 98 -10.12 8.89 -9.42
N GLN A 99 -9.50 9.72 -8.58
CA GLN A 99 -9.38 9.45 -7.16
C GLN A 99 -10.73 9.54 -6.46
N LEU A 100 -10.99 8.60 -5.55
CA LEU A 100 -12.12 8.59 -4.62
C LEU A 100 -11.68 9.16 -3.25
N PRO A 101 -12.62 9.45 -2.33
CA PRO A 101 -12.31 9.92 -0.98
C PRO A 101 -11.27 9.06 -0.26
N ILE A 102 -10.32 9.73 0.38
CA ILE A 102 -9.19 9.09 1.07
C ILE A 102 -9.70 8.46 2.36
N VAL A 103 -9.26 7.24 2.65
CA VAL A 103 -9.61 6.52 3.89
C VAL A 103 -8.35 6.41 4.75
N SER A 104 -8.43 6.83 6.00
CA SER A 104 -7.40 6.60 7.02
C SER A 104 -7.62 5.24 7.69
N ILE A 105 -6.52 4.58 8.01
CA ILE A 105 -6.49 3.32 8.74
C ILE A 105 -5.71 3.57 10.03
N ARG A 106 -6.34 3.34 11.18
CA ARG A 106 -5.73 3.57 12.50
C ARG A 106 -5.81 2.32 13.34
N HIS A 107 -4.68 1.75 13.71
CA HIS A 107 -4.61 0.56 14.55
C HIS A 107 -4.68 0.93 16.04
N ALA A 108 -5.68 0.41 16.78
CA ALA A 108 -5.86 0.71 18.20
C ALA A 108 -4.65 0.35 19.08
N ALA A 109 -3.82 -0.60 18.66
CA ALA A 109 -2.62 -1.02 19.39
C ALA A 109 -1.60 0.14 19.63
N GLU A 110 -1.63 1.20 18.81
CA GLU A 110 -0.75 2.37 18.98
C GLU A 110 -1.33 3.46 19.91
N PHE A 111 -2.58 3.35 20.36
CA PHE A 111 -3.30 4.37 21.16
C PHE A 111 -3.28 4.13 22.68
N PHE A 112 -2.67 3.06 23.19
CA PHE A 112 -2.69 2.72 24.62
C PHE A 112 -1.68 3.54 25.44
N ASP A 113 -1.93 4.85 25.63
CA ASP A 113 -1.29 5.60 26.74
C ASP A 113 -2.19 6.62 27.45
N TYR A 114 -3.48 6.80 27.13
CA TYR A 114 -4.23 7.83 27.87
C TYR A 114 -5.65 7.53 28.37
N ASN A 115 -6.45 6.59 27.83
CA ASN A 115 -7.85 6.43 28.32
C ASN A 115 -8.53 5.06 28.02
N ALA A 116 -7.86 3.91 28.20
CA ALA A 116 -8.50 2.62 27.91
C ALA A 116 -9.43 2.15 29.06
N LYS A 117 -10.73 2.43 28.92
CA LYS A 117 -11.82 1.63 29.49
C LYS A 117 -12.37 0.72 28.38
N TYR A 118 -12.23 -0.59 28.59
CA TYR A 118 -12.84 -1.71 27.85
C TYR A 118 -12.27 -2.05 26.47
N ASP A 119 -11.86 -3.33 26.38
CA ASP A 119 -11.60 -4.21 25.23
C ASP A 119 -12.00 -3.73 23.82
N ASP A 120 -11.14 -2.95 23.15
CA ASP A 120 -11.25 -2.82 21.70
C ASP A 120 -9.85 -2.83 21.05
N THR A 121 -9.53 -3.97 20.45
CA THR A 121 -8.34 -4.20 19.60
C THR A 121 -8.61 -3.80 18.14
N SER A 122 -9.65 -2.99 17.90
CA SER A 122 -10.18 -2.73 16.57
C SER A 122 -9.34 -1.75 15.75
N THR A 123 -9.20 -2.04 14.46
CA THR A 123 -8.71 -1.08 13.47
C THR A 123 -9.84 -0.14 13.10
N VAL A 124 -9.61 1.16 13.19
CA VAL A 124 -10.57 2.20 12.78
C VAL A 124 -10.28 2.60 11.33
N GLU A 125 -11.28 2.46 10.47
CA GLU A 125 -11.21 2.81 9.04
C GLU A 125 -12.22 3.91 8.74
N GLU A 126 -11.75 5.12 8.42
CA GLU A 126 -12.60 6.30 8.29
C GLU A 126 -12.21 7.16 7.09
N VAL A 127 -13.19 7.71 6.41
CA VAL A 127 -12.96 8.72 5.36
C VAL A 127 -12.50 10.01 6.02
N ILE A 128 -11.41 10.58 5.52
CA ILE A 128 -10.80 11.78 6.08
C ILE A 128 -10.64 12.88 5.04
N GLU A 129 -10.63 14.12 5.51
CA GLU A 129 -10.21 15.28 4.73
C GLU A 129 -8.81 15.68 5.20
N LEU A 130 -7.82 15.52 4.32
CA LEU A 130 -6.44 15.94 4.57
C LEU A 130 -6.28 17.45 4.37
N PRO A 131 -5.30 18.09 5.03
CA PRO A 131 -4.90 19.45 4.69
C PRO A 131 -4.63 19.58 3.19
N ALA A 132 -5.05 20.70 2.58
CA ALA A 132 -5.09 20.88 1.12
C ALA A 132 -3.76 20.52 0.43
N GLU A 133 -2.63 20.94 1.01
CA GLU A 133 -1.30 20.65 0.47
C GLU A 133 -0.97 19.15 0.50
N ILE A 134 -1.28 18.45 1.60
CA ILE A 134 -1.05 17.01 1.72
C ILE A 134 -1.99 16.25 0.76
N LYS A 135 -3.27 16.66 0.70
CA LYS A 135 -4.25 16.08 -0.22
C LYS A 135 -3.81 16.18 -1.68
N GLU A 136 -3.25 17.32 -2.08
CA GLU A 136 -2.71 17.50 -3.44
C GLU A 136 -1.56 16.52 -3.72
N ARG A 137 -0.60 16.39 -2.80
CA ARG A 137 0.52 15.44 -2.93
C ARG A 137 0.04 13.99 -3.02
N VAL A 138 -0.89 13.60 -2.16
CA VAL A 138 -1.48 12.25 -2.12
C VAL A 138 -2.24 11.94 -3.42
N ASN A 139 -3.06 12.87 -3.90
CA ASN A 139 -3.80 12.70 -5.15
C ASN A 139 -2.86 12.61 -6.35
N LYS A 140 -1.81 13.43 -6.38
CA LYS A 140 -0.79 13.38 -7.44
C LYS A 140 -0.04 12.05 -7.43
N ALA A 141 0.41 11.60 -6.25
CA ALA A 141 1.14 10.34 -6.10
C ALA A 141 0.29 9.13 -6.53
N SER A 142 -0.93 9.02 -6.02
CA SER A 142 -1.83 7.89 -6.33
C SER A 142 -2.12 7.77 -7.83
N LEU A 143 -2.42 8.88 -8.50
CA LEU A 143 -2.68 8.87 -9.95
C LEU A 143 -1.42 8.63 -10.78
N ALA A 144 -0.26 9.11 -10.32
CA ALA A 144 1.02 8.79 -10.95
C ALA A 144 1.30 7.29 -10.89
N CYS A 145 1.10 6.66 -9.73
CA CYS A 145 1.21 5.20 -9.58
C CYS A 145 0.29 4.44 -10.53
N TYR A 146 -0.99 4.81 -10.58
CA TYR A 146 -1.99 4.17 -11.43
C TYR A 146 -1.58 4.18 -12.91
N LYS A 147 -1.06 5.31 -13.39
CA LYS A 147 -0.59 5.47 -14.77
C LYS A 147 0.71 4.71 -15.01
N ALA A 148 1.71 4.89 -14.15
CA ALA A 148 3.04 4.30 -14.28
C ALA A 148 3.01 2.77 -14.33
N LEU A 149 2.13 2.16 -13.52
CA LEU A 149 1.97 0.70 -13.46
C LEU A 149 0.91 0.16 -14.42
N LYS A 150 0.41 1.03 -15.32
CA LYS A 150 -0.57 0.69 -16.37
C LYS A 150 -1.86 0.06 -15.81
N CYS A 151 -2.30 0.52 -14.64
CA CYS A 151 -3.55 0.09 -14.06
C CYS A 151 -4.73 0.59 -14.90
N SER A 152 -5.83 -0.16 -14.88
CA SER A 152 -7.08 0.22 -15.54
C SER A 152 -8.28 -0.15 -14.67
N VAL A 153 -9.44 0.44 -14.97
CA VAL A 153 -10.72 0.26 -14.27
C VAL A 153 -10.69 0.73 -12.82
N TYR A 154 -10.00 0.04 -11.92
CA TYR A 154 -9.86 0.46 -10.53
C TYR A 154 -8.54 -0.04 -9.93
N ALA A 155 -8.07 0.66 -8.91
CA ALA A 155 -6.95 0.22 -8.07
C ALA A 155 -7.07 0.87 -6.70
N ARG A 156 -6.33 0.34 -5.73
CA ARG A 156 -6.15 0.94 -4.41
C ARG A 156 -4.66 1.18 -4.17
N VAL A 157 -4.29 2.40 -3.81
CA VAL A 157 -2.89 2.78 -3.53
C VAL A 157 -2.74 2.99 -2.03
N ASP A 158 -1.92 2.17 -1.39
CA ASP A 158 -1.72 2.20 0.05
C ASP A 158 -0.45 3.00 0.37
N MET A 159 -0.55 3.92 1.33
CA MET A 159 0.49 4.90 1.62
C MET A 159 0.65 5.13 3.12
N MET A 160 1.85 5.55 3.52
CA MET A 160 2.11 6.18 4.82
C MET A 160 2.42 7.65 4.61
N VAL A 161 1.81 8.54 5.39
CA VAL A 161 2.14 9.96 5.38
C VAL A 161 3.02 10.29 6.58
N LYS A 162 4.23 10.76 6.30
CA LYS A 162 5.18 11.21 7.33
C LYS A 162 5.66 12.62 6.99
N ASP A 163 5.57 13.54 7.94
CA ASP A 163 6.02 14.93 7.77
C ASP A 163 5.42 15.61 6.52
N GLY A 164 4.16 15.27 6.19
CA GLY A 164 3.46 15.79 5.00
C GLY A 164 3.90 15.18 3.66
N ILE A 165 4.71 14.12 3.68
CA ILE A 165 5.18 13.39 2.49
C ILE A 165 4.47 12.03 2.43
N PRO A 166 3.72 11.73 1.36
CA PRO A 166 3.13 10.41 1.15
C PRO A 166 4.13 9.43 0.55
N TYR A 167 4.41 8.34 1.24
CA TYR A 167 5.23 7.23 0.78
C TYR A 167 4.34 6.09 0.31
N VAL A 168 4.44 5.73 -0.97
CA VAL A 168 3.66 4.65 -1.57
C VAL A 168 4.26 3.30 -1.20
N MET A 169 3.44 2.45 -0.59
CA MET A 169 3.84 1.09 -0.18
C MET A 169 3.58 0.08 -1.28
N GLU A 170 2.38 0.10 -1.84
CA GLU A 170 1.98 -0.81 -2.90
C GLU A 170 0.73 -0.32 -3.63
N ILE A 171 0.50 -0.92 -4.80
CA ILE A 171 -0.71 -0.72 -5.60
C ILE A 171 -1.42 -2.06 -5.68
N ASN A 172 -2.66 -2.07 -5.22
CA ASN A 172 -3.55 -3.21 -5.24
C ASN A 172 -4.45 -3.12 -6.48
N THR A 173 -4.25 -4.01 -7.45
CA THR A 173 -5.11 -4.15 -8.65
C THR A 173 -6.30 -5.08 -8.43
N LEU A 174 -6.30 -5.81 -7.30
CA LEU A 174 -7.42 -6.65 -6.86
C LEU A 174 -7.69 -6.40 -5.36
N PRO A 175 -8.00 -5.15 -4.96
CA PRO A 175 -8.36 -4.84 -3.57
C PRO A 175 -9.63 -5.59 -3.17
N GLY A 176 -9.82 -5.75 -1.85
CA GLY A 176 -11.08 -6.27 -1.30
C GLY A 176 -12.29 -5.52 -1.87
N MET A 177 -13.31 -6.27 -2.26
CA MET A 177 -14.50 -5.75 -2.95
C MET A 177 -15.81 -6.07 -2.22
N THR A 178 -15.75 -6.48 -0.95
CA THR A 178 -16.98 -6.58 -0.13
C THR A 178 -17.46 -5.18 0.25
N GLN A 179 -18.74 -5.02 0.64
CA GLN A 179 -19.26 -3.72 1.11
C GLN A 179 -18.44 -3.12 2.27
N SER A 180 -17.86 -3.97 3.12
CA SER A 180 -16.99 -3.57 4.22
C SER A 180 -15.54 -3.27 3.81
N SER A 181 -15.17 -3.50 2.55
CA SER A 181 -13.82 -3.24 2.06
C SER A 181 -13.59 -1.73 1.81
N LEU A 182 -12.32 -1.31 1.90
CA LEU A 182 -11.92 0.09 1.82
C LEU A 182 -12.31 0.79 0.51
N LEU A 183 -12.21 0.12 -0.64
CA LEU A 183 -12.57 0.72 -1.93
C LEU A 183 -14.09 0.96 -2.04
N PRO A 184 -14.96 -0.03 -1.74
CA PRO A 184 -16.40 0.20 -1.62
C PRO A 184 -16.80 1.29 -0.62
N LYS A 185 -16.17 1.35 0.57
CA LYS A 185 -16.40 2.44 1.54
C LYS A 185 -16.04 3.82 0.98
N SER A 186 -14.90 3.91 0.29
CA SER A 186 -14.45 5.14 -0.38
C SER A 186 -15.44 5.56 -1.48
N ALA A 187 -15.94 4.61 -2.28
CA ALA A 187 -16.95 4.87 -3.31
C ALA A 187 -18.28 5.33 -2.73
N GLU A 188 -18.74 4.72 -1.63
CA GLU A 188 -19.96 5.12 -0.93
C GLU A 188 -19.88 6.56 -0.42
N ALA A 189 -18.74 6.95 0.14
CA ALA A 189 -18.49 8.34 0.55
C ALA A 189 -18.46 9.34 -0.63
N ALA A 190 -18.23 8.86 -1.86
CA ALA A 190 -18.37 9.64 -3.09
C ALA A 190 -19.81 9.66 -3.63
N GLY A 191 -20.78 9.08 -2.92
CA GLY A 191 -22.18 8.95 -3.38
C GLY A 191 -22.39 7.83 -4.40
N ILE A 192 -21.48 6.86 -4.47
CA ILE A 192 -21.59 5.70 -5.37
C ILE A 192 -22.05 4.50 -4.54
N SER A 193 -23.32 4.10 -4.70
CA SER A 193 -23.83 2.90 -4.04
C SER A 193 -23.06 1.65 -4.50
N TYR A 194 -23.06 0.61 -3.67
CA TYR A 194 -22.36 -0.65 -4.00
C TYR A 194 -22.80 -1.25 -5.34
N SER A 195 -24.11 -1.27 -5.63
CA SER A 195 -24.61 -1.76 -6.93
C SER A 195 -24.10 -0.90 -8.10
N LYS A 196 -24.10 0.42 -7.93
CA LYS A 196 -23.60 1.36 -8.95
C LYS A 196 -22.09 1.21 -9.15
N LEU A 197 -21.33 0.94 -8.10
CA LEU A 197 -19.90 0.64 -8.20
C LEU A 197 -19.68 -0.59 -9.07
N LEU A 198 -20.46 -1.66 -8.87
CA LEU A 198 -20.38 -2.86 -9.70
C LEU A 198 -20.73 -2.58 -11.17
N ASP A 199 -21.81 -1.80 -11.41
CA ASP A 199 -22.19 -1.39 -12.77
C ASP A 199 -21.06 -0.59 -13.46
N MET A 200 -20.47 0.38 -12.75
CA MET A 200 -19.36 1.18 -13.25
C MET A 200 -18.12 0.34 -13.55
N ILE A 201 -17.79 -0.65 -12.71
CA ILE A 201 -16.67 -1.58 -12.95
C ILE A 201 -16.93 -2.37 -14.22
N ILE A 202 -18.14 -2.89 -14.43
CA ILE A 202 -18.50 -3.67 -15.63
C ILE A 202 -18.39 -2.79 -16.88
N GLU A 203 -19.03 -1.62 -16.87
CA GLU A 203 -19.05 -0.68 -18.02
C GLU A 203 -17.64 -0.21 -18.38
N THR A 204 -16.87 0.24 -17.38
CA THR A 204 -15.48 0.70 -17.57
C THR A 204 -14.61 -0.44 -18.08
N SER A 205 -14.78 -1.65 -17.55
CA SER A 205 -14.02 -2.82 -18.03
C SER A 205 -14.31 -3.12 -19.49
N LEU A 206 -15.58 -3.16 -19.90
CA LEU A 206 -15.97 -3.38 -21.29
C LEU A 206 -15.33 -2.36 -22.23
N LYS A 207 -15.36 -1.08 -21.83
CA LYS A 207 -14.72 0.00 -22.60
C LYS A 207 -13.22 -0.21 -22.75
N VAL A 208 -12.50 -0.40 -21.66
CA VAL A 208 -11.03 -0.54 -21.70
C VAL A 208 -10.61 -1.80 -22.47
N ARG A 209 -11.30 -2.94 -22.29
CA ARG A 209 -10.97 -4.17 -23.02
C ARG A 209 -11.16 -4.01 -24.52
N ASN A 210 -12.19 -3.28 -24.96
CA ASN A 210 -12.39 -2.97 -26.38
C ASN A 210 -11.28 -2.05 -26.94
N GLU A 211 -10.73 -1.15 -26.12
CA GLU A 211 -9.66 -0.23 -26.52
C GLU A 211 -8.28 -0.91 -26.60
N GLU A 212 -8.04 -1.95 -25.79
CA GLU A 212 -6.75 -2.65 -25.73
C GLU A 212 -6.44 -3.51 -26.96
N GLY A 213 -7.45 -3.91 -27.73
CA GLY A 213 -7.27 -4.62 -29.01
C GLY A 213 -6.64 -6.01 -28.88
N PHE A 214 -6.77 -6.66 -27.72
CA PHE A 214 -6.37 -8.05 -27.47
C PHE A 214 -7.57 -9.00 -27.48
#